data_AF-A0ABD6RRI3-F1
#
_entry.id   AF-A0ABD6RRI3-F1
#
_cell.length_a   1.000
_cell.length_b   1.000
_cell.length_c   1.000
_cell.angle_alpha   90.00
_cell.angle_beta   90.00
_cell.angle_gamma   90.00
#
_symmetry.space_group_name_H-M   'P 1'
#
loop_
_entity.id
_entity.type
_entity.pdbx_description
1 polymer ?
#
loop_
_entity_poly.entity_id
_entity_poly.type
_entity_poly.pdbx_seq_one_letter_code
_entity_poly.pdbx_strand_id
1 'polypeptide(L)'
;MINIYCDESCHLEHDKQKSMVIGGVWCPIEQRKKITNDIYEIKEKFNINKYAEIKWTKVSNCNINYYKELIKYFFECEDLHFRAVVVKDKNKLNHEKYNQTHDEWYYKIYFDMLKTIIDPNENYNIYLDIKDTNSAEKVARLKEILCNNIYDFNFKIIRKVQNVRSEECTILQLADLIIGSICYLHRELNTSKSKLELIETIKNLSGYSLTKNTLYRENKFNLLIWDGK
;
A
#
# COMPACT_ATOMS: atom_id res chain seq x y z
N MET A 1 5.42 -16.79 -9.00
CA MET A 1 6.06 -16.09 -7.84
C MET A 1 5.87 -14.58 -7.96
N ILE A 2 5.35 -13.96 -6.92
CA ILE A 2 4.85 -12.59 -6.87
C ILE A 2 5.58 -11.83 -5.76
N ASN A 3 5.93 -10.57 -6.02
CA ASN A 3 6.45 -9.64 -5.03
C ASN A 3 5.33 -8.70 -4.58
N ILE A 4 5.14 -8.54 -3.27
CA ILE A 4 4.20 -7.60 -2.66
C ILE A 4 5.01 -6.54 -1.91
N TYR A 5 4.78 -5.27 -2.22
CA TYR A 5 5.42 -4.11 -1.61
C TYR A 5 4.41 -3.36 -0.78
N CYS A 6 4.56 -3.38 0.53
CA CYS A 6 3.59 -2.87 1.47
C CYS A 6 4.10 -1.63 2.19
N ASP A 7 3.18 -0.70 2.43
CA ASP A 7 3.42 0.50 3.20
C ASP A 7 2.15 0.86 4.00
N GLU A 8 2.30 1.76 4.95
CA GLU A 8 1.21 2.23 5.79
C GLU A 8 1.29 3.72 6.09
N SER A 9 0.12 4.36 6.12
CA SER A 9 -0.04 5.77 6.45
C SER A 9 -0.92 5.94 7.68
N CYS A 10 -0.47 6.81 8.59
CA CYS A 10 -1.19 7.15 9.83
C CYS A 10 -1.50 5.94 10.73
N HIS A 11 -0.55 5.01 10.85
CA HIS A 11 -0.75 3.74 11.53
C HIS A 11 -0.51 3.76 13.05
N LEU A 12 0.15 4.80 13.57
CA LEU A 12 0.49 4.88 14.99
C LEU A 12 -0.76 5.20 15.83
N GLU A 13 -0.91 4.55 16.98
CA GLU A 13 -2.08 4.73 17.85
C GLU A 13 -2.29 6.19 18.26
N HIS A 14 -1.21 6.91 18.59
CA HIS A 14 -1.26 8.25 19.16
C HIS A 14 -0.86 9.38 18.19
N ASP A 15 -0.94 9.16 16.86
CA ASP A 15 -0.64 10.19 15.85
C ASP A 15 -1.76 11.24 15.67
N LYS A 16 -2.86 11.11 16.41
CA LYS A 16 -4.07 11.94 16.38
C LYS A 16 -4.75 11.99 15.01
N GLN A 17 -4.49 11.01 14.15
CA GLN A 17 -5.12 10.89 12.84
C GLN A 17 -6.38 10.05 12.94
N LYS A 18 -7.46 10.54 12.30
CA LYS A 18 -8.74 9.85 12.24
C LYS A 18 -8.63 8.55 11.45
N SER A 19 -8.09 8.62 10.24
CA SER A 19 -8.03 7.48 9.32
C SER A 19 -6.62 6.92 9.19
N MET A 20 -6.56 5.62 8.92
CA MET A 20 -5.33 4.87 8.69
C MET A 20 -5.49 4.03 7.42
N VAL A 21 -4.42 3.87 6.66
CA VAL A 21 -4.41 3.05 5.46
C VAL A 21 -3.21 2.12 5.50
N ILE A 22 -3.44 0.83 5.36
CA ILE A 22 -2.42 -0.17 5.05
C ILE A 22 -2.69 -0.64 3.63
N GLY A 23 -1.68 -0.65 2.78
CA GLY A 23 -1.83 -1.14 1.41
C GLY A 23 -0.57 -1.74 0.86
N GLY A 24 -0.70 -2.32 -0.32
CA GLY A 24 0.44 -2.82 -1.07
C GLY A 24 0.20 -2.83 -2.56
N VAL A 25 1.31 -2.69 -3.28
CA VAL A 25 1.40 -2.92 -4.73
C VAL A 25 2.07 -4.26 -4.94
N TRP A 26 1.57 -5.09 -5.85
CA TRP A 26 2.23 -6.34 -6.21
C TRP A 26 2.38 -6.53 -7.71
N CYS A 27 3.39 -7.32 -8.07
CA CYS A 27 3.66 -7.72 -9.45
C CYS A 27 4.41 -9.06 -9.50
N PRO A 28 4.40 -9.77 -10.63
CA PRO A 28 5.31 -10.90 -10.87
C PRO A 28 6.77 -10.47 -10.72
N ILE A 29 7.63 -11.36 -10.19
CA ILE A 29 9.05 -11.04 -9.96
C ILE A 29 9.78 -10.66 -11.26
N GLU A 30 9.41 -11.30 -12.37
CA GLU A 30 10.04 -11.12 -13.68
C GLU A 30 9.81 -9.70 -14.23
N GLN A 31 8.67 -9.10 -13.89
CA GLN A 31 8.28 -7.77 -14.36
C GLN A 31 8.91 -6.64 -13.55
N ARG A 32 9.46 -6.93 -12.37
CA ARG A 32 10.06 -5.93 -11.48
C ARG A 32 11.07 -5.04 -12.20
N LYS A 33 11.98 -5.64 -12.99
CA LYS A 33 13.07 -4.88 -13.65
C LYS A 33 12.52 -3.98 -14.74
N LYS A 34 11.59 -4.48 -15.56
CA LYS A 34 10.87 -3.71 -16.58
C LYS A 34 10.16 -2.52 -15.94
N ILE A 35 9.31 -2.78 -14.94
CA ILE A 35 8.56 -1.74 -14.23
C ILE A 35 9.47 -0.67 -13.63
N THR A 36 10.60 -1.08 -13.06
CA THR A 36 11.58 -0.13 -12.50
C THR A 36 12.16 0.77 -13.58
N ASN A 37 12.52 0.22 -14.74
CA ASN A 37 13.06 0.97 -15.86
C ASN A 37 12.03 1.92 -16.46
N ASP A 38 10.79 1.46 -16.67
CA ASP A 38 9.70 2.29 -17.20
C ASP A 38 9.46 3.52 -16.30
N ILE A 39 9.52 3.35 -14.97
CA ILE A 39 9.43 4.46 -14.03
C ILE A 39 10.66 5.39 -14.11
N TYR A 40 11.86 4.87 -14.38
CA TYR A 40 13.03 5.71 -14.62
C TYR A 40 12.88 6.55 -15.89
N GLU A 41 12.34 5.99 -16.96
CA GLU A 41 12.04 6.73 -18.19
C GLU A 41 11.01 7.83 -17.94
N ILE A 42 9.99 7.58 -17.11
CA ILE A 42 9.04 8.61 -16.68
C ILE A 42 9.76 9.71 -15.90
N LYS A 43 10.66 9.38 -14.97
CA LYS A 43 11.44 10.41 -14.25
C LYS A 43 12.26 11.26 -15.19
N GLU A 44 12.97 10.64 -16.14
CA GLU A 44 13.80 11.34 -17.12
C GLU A 44 12.96 12.25 -18.04
N LYS A 45 11.79 11.79 -18.49
CA LYS A 45 10.81 12.59 -19.27
C LYS A 45 10.43 13.91 -18.58
N PHE A 46 10.40 13.93 -17.26
CA PHE A 46 10.08 15.12 -16.46
C PHE A 46 11.31 15.83 -15.86
N ASN A 47 12.53 15.52 -16.33
CA ASN A 47 13.79 16.06 -15.81
C ASN A 47 14.00 15.81 -14.31
N ILE A 48 13.49 14.68 -13.80
CA ILE A 48 13.68 14.24 -12.43
C ILE A 48 14.82 13.21 -12.42
N ASN A 49 15.74 13.34 -11.46
CA ASN A 49 16.81 12.36 -11.30
C ASN A 49 16.21 10.95 -11.11
N LYS A 50 16.67 9.95 -11.87
CA LYS A 50 16.20 8.57 -11.80
C LYS A 50 16.20 7.97 -10.38
N TYR A 51 17.16 8.37 -9.55
CA TYR A 51 17.30 7.95 -8.15
C TYR A 51 16.51 8.82 -7.17
N ALA A 52 15.86 9.90 -7.63
CA ALA A 52 15.02 10.70 -6.77
C ALA A 52 13.81 9.88 -6.30
N GLU A 53 13.61 9.86 -4.99
CA GLU A 53 12.53 9.11 -4.37
C GLU A 53 11.16 9.77 -4.61
N ILE A 54 10.21 8.98 -5.12
CA ILE A 54 8.79 9.33 -5.22
C ILE A 54 8.21 9.34 -3.80
N LYS A 55 7.56 10.43 -3.40
CA LYS A 55 6.85 10.53 -2.10
C LYS A 55 5.55 11.30 -2.24
N TRP A 56 4.49 10.83 -1.58
CA TRP A 56 3.24 11.59 -1.46
C TRP A 56 3.44 13.00 -0.88
N THR A 57 4.40 13.16 0.04
CA THR A 57 4.73 14.45 0.66
C THR A 57 5.33 15.46 -0.31
N LYS A 58 5.92 15.00 -1.42
CA LYS A 58 6.54 15.84 -2.47
C LYS A 58 5.57 16.23 -3.60
N VAL A 59 4.30 15.80 -3.54
CA VAL A 59 3.27 16.19 -4.52
C VAL A 59 2.96 17.68 -4.36
N SER A 60 3.15 18.43 -5.45
CA SER A 60 2.95 19.88 -5.51
C SER A 60 2.52 20.31 -6.91
N ASN A 61 2.21 21.60 -7.09
CA ASN A 61 1.73 22.10 -8.38
C ASN A 61 2.81 22.05 -9.48
N CYS A 62 4.09 22.22 -9.15
CA CYS A 62 5.16 22.24 -10.16
C CYS A 62 5.49 20.86 -10.75
N ASN A 63 5.11 19.78 -10.05
CA ASN A 63 5.42 18.40 -10.45
C ASN A 63 4.17 17.52 -10.59
N ILE A 64 2.97 18.11 -10.62
CA ILE A 64 1.71 17.34 -10.68
C ILE A 64 1.62 16.44 -11.92
N ASN A 65 2.07 16.92 -13.08
CA ASN A 65 2.02 16.15 -14.33
C ASN A 65 2.93 14.91 -14.27
N TYR A 66 4.06 14.99 -13.58
CA TYR A 66 4.92 13.83 -13.32
C TYR A 66 4.18 12.76 -12.49
N TYR A 67 3.53 13.17 -11.40
CA TYR A 67 2.78 12.23 -10.56
C TYR A 67 1.57 11.64 -11.29
N LYS A 68 0.89 12.43 -12.12
CA LYS A 68 -0.20 11.91 -12.96
C LYS A 68 0.29 10.84 -13.93
N GLU A 69 1.46 11.04 -14.54
CA GLU A 69 2.05 10.04 -15.44
C GLU A 69 2.39 8.74 -14.70
N LEU A 70 2.92 8.83 -13.47
CA LEU A 70 3.16 7.64 -12.63
C LEU A 70 1.88 6.87 -12.33
N ILE A 71 0.81 7.58 -11.98
CA ILE A 71 -0.50 6.95 -11.72
C ILE A 71 -1.06 6.34 -13.00
N LYS A 72 -0.98 7.05 -14.12
CA LYS A 72 -1.41 6.55 -15.43
C LYS A 72 -0.66 5.27 -15.79
N TYR A 73 0.66 5.28 -15.66
CA TYR A 73 1.50 4.10 -15.87
C TYR A 73 1.10 2.92 -14.97
N PHE A 74 0.83 3.17 -13.68
CA PHE A 74 0.32 2.12 -12.79
C PHE A 74 -0.96 1.49 -13.35
N PHE A 75 -1.92 2.29 -13.83
CA PHE A 75 -3.18 1.76 -14.37
C PHE A 75 -3.01 1.06 -15.73
N GLU A 76 -2.09 1.51 -16.58
CA GLU A 76 -1.81 0.92 -17.91
C GLU A 76 -0.99 -0.38 -17.83
N CYS A 77 -0.16 -0.54 -16.79
CA CYS A 77 0.66 -1.74 -16.62
C CYS A 77 -0.19 -2.90 -16.05
N GLU A 78 -0.55 -3.89 -16.87
CA GLU A 78 -1.39 -5.03 -16.46
C GLU A 78 -0.81 -5.83 -15.28
N ASP A 79 0.52 -5.89 -15.16
CA ASP A 79 1.23 -6.63 -14.11
C ASP A 79 1.26 -5.94 -12.74
N LEU A 80 0.85 -4.67 -12.68
CA LEU A 80 0.79 -3.89 -11.44
C LEU A 80 -0.61 -3.93 -10.87
N HIS A 81 -0.72 -4.35 -9.63
CA HIS A 81 -1.98 -4.43 -8.90
C HIS A 81 -1.85 -3.74 -7.56
N PHE A 82 -2.97 -3.23 -7.04
CA PHE A 82 -3.02 -2.52 -5.77
C PHE A 82 -4.19 -2.98 -4.91
N ARG A 83 -3.94 -3.02 -3.60
CA ARG A 83 -4.97 -3.25 -2.59
C ARG A 83 -4.64 -2.42 -1.36
N ALA A 84 -5.68 -1.87 -0.75
CA ALA A 84 -5.59 -1.28 0.58
C ALA A 84 -6.78 -1.59 1.47
N VAL A 85 -6.51 -1.64 2.78
CA VAL A 85 -7.51 -1.57 3.83
C VAL A 85 -7.44 -0.17 4.45
N VAL A 86 -8.57 0.52 4.42
CA VAL A 86 -8.77 1.86 4.98
C VAL A 86 -9.57 1.73 6.26
N VAL A 87 -8.93 2.03 7.39
CA VAL A 87 -9.60 2.18 8.68
C VAL A 87 -10.14 3.61 8.74
N LYS A 88 -11.46 3.76 8.66
CA LYS A 88 -12.12 5.08 8.58
C LYS A 88 -11.84 5.95 9.80
N ASP A 89 -11.96 5.37 10.99
CA ASP A 89 -11.89 6.10 12.25
C ASP A 89 -11.28 5.24 13.35
N LYS A 90 -10.00 5.50 13.68
CA LYS A 90 -9.29 4.83 14.77
C LYS A 90 -9.92 5.08 16.14
N ASN A 91 -10.67 6.16 16.32
CA ASN A 91 -11.35 6.44 17.60
C ASN A 91 -12.53 5.49 17.86
N LYS A 92 -12.97 4.72 16.85
CA LYS A 92 -14.01 3.72 17.00
C LYS A 92 -13.47 2.33 17.37
N LEU A 93 -12.15 2.20 17.49
CA LEU A 93 -11.54 0.96 17.96
C LEU A 93 -11.91 0.72 19.41
N ASN A 94 -12.46 -0.47 19.69
CA ASN A 94 -12.79 -0.89 21.04
C ASN A 94 -11.96 -2.11 21.42
N HIS A 95 -10.73 -1.85 21.89
CA HIS A 95 -9.76 -2.88 22.28
C HIS A 95 -10.26 -3.72 23.47
N GLU A 96 -10.91 -3.10 24.45
CA GLU A 96 -11.46 -3.77 25.62
C GLU A 96 -12.54 -4.78 25.24
N LYS A 97 -13.50 -4.40 24.39
CA LYS A 97 -14.60 -5.28 23.94
C LYS A 97 -14.09 -6.56 23.28
N TYR A 98 -12.98 -6.47 22.53
CA TYR A 98 -12.41 -7.60 21.79
C TYR A 98 -11.22 -8.25 22.51
N ASN A 99 -10.92 -7.82 23.74
CA ASN A 99 -9.82 -8.30 24.57
C ASN A 99 -8.50 -8.42 23.77
N GLN A 100 -8.12 -7.35 23.07
CA GLN A 100 -6.95 -7.32 22.19
C GLN A 100 -6.13 -6.05 22.36
N THR A 101 -4.82 -6.12 22.11
CA THR A 101 -3.96 -4.93 22.07
C THR A 101 -4.10 -4.16 20.74
N HIS A 102 -3.52 -2.95 20.67
CA HIS A 102 -3.43 -2.21 19.40
C HIS A 102 -2.60 -2.96 18.36
N ASP A 103 -1.48 -3.57 18.78
CA ASP A 103 -0.62 -4.36 17.90
C ASP A 103 -1.34 -5.59 17.34
N GLU A 104 -2.09 -6.32 18.17
CA GLU A 104 -2.88 -7.47 17.70
C GLU A 104 -3.93 -7.07 16.68
N TRP A 105 -4.63 -5.97 16.90
CA TRP A 105 -5.56 -5.39 15.93
C TRP A 105 -4.84 -4.99 14.64
N TYR A 106 -3.69 -4.32 14.75
CA TYR A 106 -2.86 -3.90 13.63
C TYR A 106 -2.50 -5.09 12.73
N TYR A 107 -2.03 -6.20 13.32
CA TYR A 107 -1.70 -7.41 12.56
C TYR A 107 -2.93 -8.07 11.92
N LYS A 108 -4.11 -8.01 12.54
CA LYS A 108 -5.36 -8.50 11.94
C LYS A 108 -5.72 -7.69 10.69
N ILE A 109 -5.61 -6.36 10.74
CA ILE A 109 -5.84 -5.49 9.56
C ILE A 109 -4.79 -5.75 8.48
N TYR A 110 -3.53 -5.95 8.85
CA TYR A 110 -2.47 -6.29 7.90
C TYR A 110 -2.73 -7.64 7.21
N PHE A 111 -3.18 -8.64 7.99
CA PHE A 111 -3.61 -9.92 7.46
C PHE A 111 -4.80 -9.77 6.50
N ASP A 112 -5.81 -8.97 6.86
CA ASP A 112 -6.96 -8.68 5.99
C ASP A 112 -6.57 -7.98 4.68
N MET A 113 -5.49 -7.20 4.70
CA MET A 113 -4.92 -6.60 3.49
C MET A 113 -4.30 -7.67 2.59
N LEU A 114 -3.46 -8.57 3.16
CA LEU A 114 -2.71 -9.56 2.39
C LEU A 114 -3.52 -10.78 1.95
N LYS A 115 -4.50 -11.23 2.75
CA LYS A 115 -5.20 -12.51 2.53
C LYS A 115 -5.96 -12.62 1.21
N THR A 116 -6.26 -11.51 0.56
CA THR A 116 -6.94 -11.52 -0.75
C THR A 116 -5.99 -11.41 -1.92
N ILE A 117 -4.71 -11.10 -1.66
CA ILE A 117 -3.63 -11.09 -2.65
C ILE A 117 -3.01 -12.50 -2.73
N ILE A 118 -2.99 -13.22 -1.61
CA ILE A 118 -2.38 -14.53 -1.47
C ILE A 118 -3.30 -15.62 -2.06
N ASP A 119 -2.79 -16.32 -3.06
CA ASP A 119 -3.34 -17.53 -3.67
C ASP A 119 -2.50 -18.74 -3.21
N PRO A 120 -3.12 -19.82 -2.69
CA PRO A 120 -2.39 -21.03 -2.29
C PRO A 120 -1.56 -21.71 -3.40
N ASN A 121 -1.85 -21.42 -4.67
CA ASN A 121 -1.15 -21.97 -5.83
C ASN A 121 0.09 -21.15 -6.25
N GLU A 122 0.30 -20.00 -5.63
CA GLU A 122 1.41 -19.10 -5.93
C GLU A 122 2.44 -19.02 -4.79
N ASN A 123 3.56 -18.36 -5.08
CA ASN A 123 4.60 -18.09 -4.09
C ASN A 123 4.83 -16.59 -3.96
N TYR A 124 5.05 -16.12 -2.74
CA TYR A 124 5.09 -14.68 -2.41
C TYR A 124 6.37 -14.27 -1.70
N ASN A 125 6.91 -13.14 -2.11
CA ASN A 125 7.86 -12.34 -1.32
C ASN A 125 7.16 -11.05 -0.88
N ILE A 126 7.15 -10.79 0.43
CA ILE A 126 6.52 -9.62 1.02
C ILE A 126 7.63 -8.68 1.50
N TYR A 127 7.56 -7.43 1.07
CA TYR A 127 8.50 -6.37 1.36
C TYR A 127 7.78 -5.27 2.14
N LEU A 128 8.25 -4.98 3.35
CA LEU A 128 7.67 -3.96 4.23
C LEU A 128 8.61 -2.75 4.28
N ASP A 129 8.06 -1.53 4.28
CA ASP A 129 8.84 -0.31 4.48
C ASP A 129 9.44 -0.24 5.89
N ILE A 130 10.73 0.10 6.00
CA ILE A 130 11.39 0.32 7.29
C ILE A 130 10.98 1.68 7.84
N LYS A 131 10.18 1.68 8.92
CA LYS A 131 9.83 2.91 9.64
C LYS A 131 10.61 3.11 10.95
N ASP A 132 10.89 2.04 11.72
CA ASP A 132 11.53 2.12 13.06
C ASP A 132 12.53 0.98 13.36
N THR A 133 13.24 1.10 14.49
CA THR A 133 14.22 0.12 15.01
C THR A 133 13.61 -1.23 15.43
N ASN A 134 12.31 -1.30 15.73
CA ASN A 134 11.59 -2.55 16.08
C ASN A 134 11.07 -3.33 14.85
N SER A 135 11.48 -2.94 13.65
CA SER A 135 10.95 -3.51 12.40
C SER A 135 11.24 -5.02 12.23
N ALA A 136 12.29 -5.56 12.84
CA ALA A 136 12.63 -6.99 12.74
C ALA A 136 11.65 -7.90 13.49
N GLU A 137 11.26 -7.52 14.71
CA GLU A 137 10.27 -8.26 15.50
C GLU A 137 8.90 -8.22 14.83
N LYS A 138 8.54 -7.04 14.28
CA LYS A 138 7.28 -6.88 13.54
C LYS A 138 7.18 -7.81 12.32
N VAL A 139 8.28 -7.96 11.57
CA VAL A 139 8.36 -8.89 10.43
C VAL A 139 8.20 -10.34 10.88
N ALA A 140 8.89 -10.75 11.95
CA ALA A 140 8.83 -12.11 12.45
C ALA A 140 7.39 -12.46 12.89
N ARG A 141 6.76 -11.55 13.64
CA ARG A 141 5.37 -11.72 14.10
C ARG A 141 4.37 -11.73 12.95
N LEU A 142 4.51 -10.84 11.98
CA LEU A 142 3.64 -10.82 10.80
C LEU A 142 3.78 -12.13 9.99
N LYS A 143 5.02 -12.60 9.80
CA LYS A 143 5.27 -13.86 9.11
C LYS A 143 4.62 -15.05 9.82
N GLU A 144 4.75 -15.12 11.15
CA GLU A 144 4.11 -16.16 11.96
C GLU A 144 2.58 -16.13 11.80
N ILE A 145 1.96 -14.96 11.94
CA ILE A 145 0.51 -14.78 11.80
C ILE A 145 0.05 -15.18 10.40
N LEU A 146 0.74 -14.71 9.35
CA LEU A 146 0.38 -15.04 7.98
C LEU A 146 0.46 -16.54 7.73
N CYS A 147 1.58 -17.18 8.06
CA CYS A 147 1.79 -18.62 7.83
C CYS A 147 0.79 -19.47 8.62
N ASN A 148 0.48 -19.11 9.86
CA ASN A 148 -0.50 -19.81 10.68
C ASN A 148 -1.93 -19.71 10.10
N ASN A 149 -2.33 -18.52 9.65
CA ASN A 149 -3.70 -18.31 9.15
C ASN A 149 -3.95 -18.93 7.77
N ILE A 150 -2.91 -19.13 6.95
CA ILE A 150 -3.03 -19.78 5.63
C ILE A 150 -2.56 -21.24 5.63
N TYR A 151 -2.26 -21.80 6.80
CA TYR A 151 -1.75 -23.17 6.99
C TYR A 151 -0.43 -23.47 6.22
N ASP A 152 0.41 -22.46 6.00
CA ASP A 152 1.69 -22.55 5.28
C ASP A 152 2.86 -22.90 6.22
N PHE A 153 2.74 -24.02 6.94
CA PHE A 153 3.74 -24.44 7.94
C PHE A 153 5.10 -24.84 7.34
N ASN A 154 5.14 -25.09 6.03
CA ASN A 154 6.37 -25.46 5.30
C ASN A 154 6.96 -24.28 4.50
N PHE A 155 6.42 -23.06 4.66
CA PHE A 155 6.89 -21.85 3.98
C PHE A 155 6.98 -22.01 2.45
N LYS A 156 6.00 -22.69 1.86
CA LYS A 156 5.87 -22.84 0.40
C LYS A 156 5.16 -21.64 -0.20
N ILE A 157 4.11 -21.14 0.44
CA ILE A 157 3.31 -20.02 -0.09
C ILE A 157 4.07 -18.70 0.16
N ILE A 158 4.41 -18.40 1.41
CA ILE A 158 5.16 -17.20 1.78
C ILE A 158 6.64 -17.56 1.91
N ARG A 159 7.40 -17.28 0.84
CA ARG A 159 8.84 -17.59 0.78
C ARG A 159 9.65 -16.61 1.61
N LYS A 160 9.28 -15.34 1.58
CA LYS A 160 10.03 -14.27 2.22
C LYS A 160 9.11 -13.20 2.78
N VAL A 161 9.41 -12.74 3.99
CA VAL A 161 8.93 -11.46 4.53
C VAL A 161 10.17 -10.70 4.96
N GLN A 162 10.39 -9.52 4.40
CA GLN A 162 11.58 -8.72 4.73
C GLN A 162 11.25 -7.24 4.77
N ASN A 163 12.05 -6.53 5.53
CA ASN A 163 12.08 -5.08 5.52
C ASN A 163 12.94 -4.57 4.36
N VAL A 164 12.54 -3.46 3.75
CA VAL A 164 13.28 -2.73 2.71
C VAL A 164 13.21 -1.24 2.96
N ARG A 165 14.19 -0.49 2.44
CA ARG A 165 14.12 0.96 2.45
C ARG A 165 13.35 1.44 1.23
N SER A 166 12.40 2.36 1.41
CA SER A 166 11.62 2.96 0.32
C SER A 166 12.50 3.52 -0.81
N GLU A 167 13.64 4.13 -0.49
CA GLU A 167 14.59 4.68 -1.46
C GLU A 167 15.18 3.64 -2.43
N GLU A 168 15.27 2.37 -2.00
CA GLU A 168 15.85 1.26 -2.77
C GLU A 168 14.82 0.54 -3.66
N CYS A 169 13.52 0.85 -3.49
CA CYS A 169 12.45 0.12 -4.16
C CYS A 169 11.41 1.05 -4.81
N THR A 170 11.53 1.23 -6.12
CA THR A 170 10.65 2.12 -6.89
C THR A 170 9.18 1.72 -6.85
N ILE A 171 8.87 0.42 -6.82
CA ILE A 171 7.48 -0.07 -6.74
C ILE A 171 6.88 0.21 -5.35
N LEU A 172 7.67 0.09 -4.29
CA LEU A 172 7.24 0.50 -2.95
C LEU A 172 6.93 2.00 -2.90
N GLN A 173 7.69 2.83 -3.60
CA GLN A 173 7.39 4.27 -3.69
C GLN A 173 6.08 4.57 -4.44
N LEU A 174 5.68 3.73 -5.41
CA LEU A 174 4.33 3.82 -5.99
C LEU A 174 3.24 3.47 -4.97
N ALA A 175 3.49 2.49 -4.10
CA ALA A 175 2.59 2.17 -3.01
C ALA A 175 2.42 3.37 -2.06
N ASP A 176 3.51 4.00 -1.60
CA ASP A 176 3.45 5.24 -0.77
C ASP A 176 2.59 6.32 -1.44
N LEU A 177 2.78 6.56 -2.74
CA LEU A 177 2.04 7.57 -3.48
C LEU A 177 0.53 7.29 -3.47
N ILE A 178 0.12 6.06 -3.79
CA ILE A 178 -1.28 5.66 -3.86
C ILE A 178 -1.91 5.64 -2.46
N ILE A 179 -1.24 5.05 -1.48
CA ILE A 179 -1.69 4.99 -0.08
C ILE A 179 -1.85 6.39 0.50
N GLY A 180 -0.87 7.27 0.26
CA GLY A 180 -0.93 8.66 0.68
C GLY A 180 -2.12 9.42 0.11
N SER A 181 -2.47 9.16 -1.16
CA SER A 181 -3.64 9.76 -1.81
C SER A 181 -4.96 9.32 -1.20
N ILE A 182 -5.10 8.02 -0.90
CA ILE A 182 -6.29 7.44 -0.25
C ILE A 182 -6.40 7.96 1.18
N CYS A 183 -5.29 7.96 1.92
CA CYS A 183 -5.25 8.48 3.29
C CYS A 183 -5.66 9.95 3.35
N TYR A 184 -5.18 10.79 2.41
CA TYR A 184 -5.55 12.20 2.32
C TYR A 184 -7.06 12.40 2.08
N LEU A 185 -7.64 11.58 1.20
CA LEU A 185 -9.09 11.58 0.92
C LEU A 185 -9.91 11.21 2.16
N HIS A 186 -9.57 10.11 2.85
CA HIS A 186 -10.34 9.62 4.00
C HIS A 186 -10.17 10.49 5.26
N ARG A 187 -9.07 11.25 5.33
CA ARG A 187 -8.89 12.32 6.32
C ARG A 187 -9.66 13.60 6.00
N GLU A 188 -10.42 13.62 4.90
CA GLU A 188 -11.26 14.75 4.49
C GLU A 188 -10.45 16.06 4.30
N LEU A 189 -9.17 15.94 3.91
CA LEU A 189 -8.30 17.08 3.69
C LEU A 189 -8.55 17.71 2.32
N ASN A 190 -8.53 19.04 2.25
CA ASN A 190 -8.79 19.81 1.02
C ASN A 190 -7.77 20.96 0.81
N THR A 191 -6.66 20.93 1.54
CA THR A 191 -5.68 22.03 1.62
C THR A 191 -4.76 22.15 0.41
N SER A 192 -4.58 21.09 -0.40
CA SER A 192 -3.67 21.09 -1.55
C SER A 192 -4.40 20.75 -2.84
N LYS A 193 -4.44 21.73 -3.76
CA LYS A 193 -5.06 21.57 -5.08
C LYS A 193 -4.42 20.45 -5.90
N SER A 194 -3.09 20.36 -5.92
CA SER A 194 -2.37 19.29 -6.64
C SER A 194 -2.65 17.89 -6.08
N LYS A 195 -2.77 17.76 -4.75
CA LYS A 195 -3.14 16.47 -4.14
C LYS A 195 -4.55 16.04 -4.50
N LEU A 196 -5.51 16.97 -4.46
CA LEU A 196 -6.89 16.73 -4.90
C LEU A 196 -6.96 16.36 -6.38
N GLU A 197 -6.17 17.03 -7.22
CA GLU A 197 -6.10 16.76 -8.65
C GLU A 197 -5.53 15.36 -8.96
N LEU A 198 -4.53 14.90 -8.19
CA LEU A 198 -4.01 13.54 -8.32
C LEU A 198 -5.03 12.49 -7.86
N ILE A 199 -5.75 12.75 -6.76
CA ILE A 199 -6.85 11.89 -6.29
C ILE A 199 -7.94 11.77 -7.37
N GLU A 200 -8.31 12.87 -8.01
CA GLU A 200 -9.29 12.86 -9.09
C GLU A 200 -8.81 12.07 -10.31
N THR A 201 -7.51 12.14 -10.60
CA THR A 201 -6.88 11.30 -11.64
C THR A 201 -7.03 9.82 -11.31
N ILE A 202 -6.81 9.42 -10.06
CA ILE A 202 -7.00 8.02 -9.61
C ILE A 202 -8.47 7.60 -9.71
N LYS A 203 -9.43 8.45 -9.34
CA LYS A 203 -10.87 8.16 -9.51
C LYS A 203 -11.23 7.92 -10.97
N ASN A 204 -10.75 8.78 -11.87
CA ASN A 204 -11.05 8.69 -13.29
C ASN A 204 -10.47 7.40 -13.91
N LEU A 205 -9.24 7.04 -13.57
CA LEU A 205 -8.58 5.84 -14.10
C LEU A 205 -9.10 4.54 -13.48
N SER A 206 -9.48 4.56 -12.19
CA SER A 206 -10.03 3.39 -11.52
C SER A 206 -11.52 3.17 -11.77
N GLY A 207 -12.27 4.23 -12.12
CA GLY A 207 -13.73 4.21 -12.18
C GLY A 207 -14.41 4.19 -10.80
N TYR A 208 -13.66 4.33 -9.69
CA TYR A 208 -14.19 4.25 -8.33
C TYR A 208 -14.23 5.60 -7.61
N SER A 209 -15.16 5.75 -6.67
CA SER A 209 -15.23 6.93 -5.80
C SER A 209 -14.13 6.97 -4.73
N LEU A 210 -13.39 5.86 -4.53
CA LEU A 210 -12.36 5.65 -3.51
C LEU A 210 -12.86 5.73 -2.05
N THR A 211 -14.16 5.92 -1.84
CA THR A 211 -14.81 6.05 -0.52
C THR A 211 -15.69 4.85 -0.15
N LYS A 212 -15.82 3.89 -1.07
CA LYS A 212 -16.63 2.67 -0.94
C LYS A 212 -15.76 1.44 -1.16
N ASN A 213 -16.23 0.30 -0.65
CA ASN A 213 -15.59 -0.98 -0.90
C ASN A 213 -15.67 -1.32 -2.38
N THR A 214 -14.57 -1.85 -2.92
CA THR A 214 -14.61 -2.58 -4.18
C THR A 214 -15.12 -4.01 -3.93
N LEU A 215 -15.41 -4.73 -5.01
CA LEU A 215 -15.71 -6.16 -4.89
C LEU A 215 -14.48 -6.92 -4.41
N TYR A 216 -14.72 -8.04 -3.73
CA TYR A 216 -13.66 -8.90 -3.21
C TYR A 216 -12.66 -9.35 -4.29
N ARG A 217 -13.15 -9.62 -5.51
CA ARG A 217 -12.36 -10.08 -6.67
C ARG A 217 -11.91 -8.94 -7.60
N GLU A 218 -12.02 -7.68 -7.18
CA GLU A 218 -11.44 -6.59 -7.96
C GLU A 218 -9.91 -6.73 -7.95
N ASN A 219 -9.32 -6.91 -9.13
CA ASN A 219 -7.93 -7.32 -9.26
C ASN A 219 -6.97 -6.14 -9.47
N LYS A 220 -7.41 -5.04 -10.11
CA LYS A 220 -6.51 -3.95 -10.48
C LYS A 220 -6.29 -2.98 -9.33
N PHE A 221 -7.40 -2.53 -8.73
CA PHE A 221 -7.40 -1.50 -7.69
C PHE A 221 -8.46 -1.80 -6.64
N ASN A 222 -8.06 -2.50 -5.58
CA ASN A 222 -8.96 -3.04 -4.59
C ASN A 222 -8.95 -2.22 -3.28
N LEU A 223 -10.13 -1.83 -2.79
CA LEU A 223 -10.27 -1.09 -1.53
C LEU A 223 -11.24 -1.79 -0.58
N LEU A 224 -10.79 -2.03 0.64
CA LEU A 224 -11.63 -2.39 1.78
C LEU A 224 -11.70 -1.20 2.74
N ILE A 225 -12.86 -0.58 2.85
CA ILE A 225 -13.16 0.49 3.79
C ILE A 225 -13.76 -0.12 5.06
N TRP A 226 -12.91 -0.29 6.07
CA TRP A 226 -13.23 -0.88 7.36
C TRP A 226 -13.79 0.16 8.33
N ASP A 227 -14.96 -0.11 8.91
CA ASP A 227 -15.72 0.81 9.76
C ASP A 227 -15.82 0.38 11.24
N GLY A 228 -15.10 -0.68 11.62
CA GLY A 228 -14.97 -1.12 13.01
C GLY A 228 -16.18 -1.84 13.59
N LYS A 229 -17.12 -2.27 12.74
CA LYS A 229 -18.30 -3.04 13.14
C LYS A 229 -18.12 -4.53 12.90
#